data_AF-A0AA44KSY7-F1
#
_entry.id   AF-A0AA44KSY7-F1
#
_cell.length_a   1.000
_cell.length_b   1.000
_cell.length_c   1.000
_cell.angle_alpha   90.00
_cell.angle_beta   90.00
_cell.angle_gamma   90.00
#
_symmetry.space_group_name_H-M   'P 1'
#
loop_
_entity.id
_entity.type
_entity.pdbx_description
1 polymer ?
#
loop_
_entity_poly.entity_id
_entity_poly.type
_entity_poly.pdbx_seq_one_letter_code
_entity_poly.pdbx_strand_id
1 'polypeptide(L)'
;MNTNMIKKVIEALKVYGFQDVSFCEETKQFLFHNETDIMSGYAKITYSSQFEKFNVQIHPIETHHQAELQEVERHIQACIRKVEYLNALLTGQTKLDDKIIIM
;
A
#
# COMPACT_ATOMS: atom_id res chain seq x y z
N MET A 1 -10.81 -15.07 4.01
CA MET A 1 -11.10 -13.79 3.30
C MET A 1 -12.16 -14.04 2.24
N ASN A 2 -13.06 -13.09 2.00
CA ASN A 2 -14.12 -13.23 0.99
C ASN A 2 -13.53 -13.10 -0.43
N THR A 3 -13.92 -13.97 -1.36
CA THR A 3 -13.45 -13.96 -2.76
C THR A 3 -13.67 -12.61 -3.47
N ASN A 4 -14.80 -11.94 -3.23
CA ASN A 4 -15.06 -10.60 -3.80
C ASN A 4 -14.10 -9.55 -3.23
N MET A 5 -13.76 -9.67 -1.95
CA MET A 5 -12.79 -8.78 -1.30
C MET A 5 -11.38 -8.99 -1.85
N ILE A 6 -10.96 -10.25 -1.98
CA ILE A 6 -9.67 -10.62 -2.59
C ILE A 6 -9.56 -10.05 -3.99
N LYS A 7 -10.60 -10.19 -4.84
CA LYS A 7 -10.62 -9.62 -6.19
C LYS A 7 -10.45 -8.11 -6.19
N LYS A 8 -11.19 -7.38 -5.33
CA LYS A 8 -11.06 -5.92 -5.22
C LYS A 8 -9.65 -5.49 -4.82
N VAL A 9 -9.02 -6.20 -3.88
CA VAL A 9 -7.65 -5.91 -3.46
C VAL A 9 -6.66 -6.17 -4.60
N ILE A 10 -6.81 -7.28 -5.33
CA ILE A 10 -5.97 -7.59 -6.49
C ILE A 10 -6.11 -6.52 -7.57
N GLU A 11 -7.33 -6.08 -7.88
CA GLU A 11 -7.59 -5.01 -8.84
C GLU A 11 -6.98 -3.68 -8.40
N ALA A 12 -7.13 -3.31 -7.12
CA ALA A 12 -6.53 -2.10 -6.57
C ALA A 12 -5.00 -2.12 -6.67
N LEU A 13 -4.35 -3.23 -6.32
CA LEU A 13 -2.90 -3.39 -6.45
C LEU A 13 -2.45 -3.26 -7.92
N LYS A 14 -3.19 -3.83 -8.88
CA LYS A 14 -2.89 -3.65 -10.32
C LYS A 14 -3.04 -2.20 -10.77
N VAL A 15 -4.09 -1.50 -10.34
CA VAL A 15 -4.29 -0.06 -10.64
C VAL A 15 -3.16 0.79 -10.06
N TYR A 16 -2.61 0.39 -8.92
CA TYR A 16 -1.44 1.05 -8.32
C TYR A 16 -0.12 0.75 -9.03
N GLY A 17 -0.12 -0.10 -10.05
CA GLY A 17 1.04 -0.44 -10.87
C GLY A 17 1.82 -1.68 -10.40
N PHE A 18 1.36 -2.38 -9.36
CA PHE A 18 2.05 -3.58 -8.89
C PHE A 18 1.96 -4.72 -9.91
N GLN A 19 3.05 -5.48 -10.05
CA GLN A 19 3.17 -6.62 -10.95
C GLN A 19 2.97 -7.94 -10.21
N ASP A 20 2.69 -9.02 -10.95
CA ASP A 20 2.51 -10.40 -10.45
C ASP A 20 1.52 -10.53 -9.29
N VAL A 21 0.49 -9.68 -9.30
CA VAL A 21 -0.48 -9.61 -8.22
C VAL A 21 -1.35 -10.88 -8.18
N SER A 22 -1.22 -11.64 -7.10
CA SER A 22 -2.03 -12.82 -6.83
C SER A 22 -2.32 -12.98 -5.33
N PHE A 23 -3.22 -13.90 -4.99
CA PHE A 23 -3.51 -14.28 -3.61
C PHE A 23 -3.26 -15.77 -3.44
N CYS A 24 -2.42 -16.13 -2.47
CA CYS A 24 -2.18 -17.52 -2.08
C CYS A 24 -3.17 -17.92 -1.00
N GLU A 25 -4.07 -18.86 -1.30
CA GLU A 25 -5.08 -19.34 -0.35
C GLU A 25 -4.48 -20.12 0.82
N GLU A 26 -3.42 -20.91 0.56
CA GLU A 26 -2.77 -21.74 1.57
C GLU A 26 -2.12 -20.91 2.68
N THR A 27 -1.38 -19.86 2.29
CA THR A 27 -0.69 -18.97 3.23
C THR A 27 -1.52 -17.75 3.63
N LYS A 28 -2.68 -17.56 2.98
CA LYS A 28 -3.54 -16.37 3.10
C LYS A 28 -2.76 -15.07 2.88
N GLN A 29 -1.96 -15.00 1.81
CA GLN A 29 -1.10 -13.85 1.52
C GLN A 29 -1.35 -13.27 0.14
N PHE A 30 -1.27 -11.94 0.04
CA PHE A 30 -1.14 -11.27 -1.25
C PHE A 30 0.33 -11.29 -1.69
N LEU A 31 0.57 -11.74 -2.91
CA LEU A 31 1.87 -11.75 -3.56
C LEU A 31 1.87 -10.67 -4.64
N PHE A 32 2.88 -9.80 -4.65
CA PHE A 32 3.01 -8.70 -5.61
C PHE A 32 4.44 -8.11 -5.58
N HIS A 33 4.89 -7.54 -6.70
CA HIS A 33 6.20 -6.90 -6.83
C HIS A 33 6.12 -5.37 -6.70
N ASN A 34 6.94 -4.81 -5.80
CA ASN A 34 6.93 -3.38 -5.40
C ASN A 34 7.65 -2.41 -6.37
N GLU A 35 7.94 -2.82 -7.60
CA GLU A 35 8.65 -2.01 -8.61
C GLU A 35 7.73 -0.96 -9.27
N THR A 36 7.21 -0.02 -8.48
CA THR A 36 6.42 1.11 -8.99
C THR A 36 7.14 2.41 -8.69
N ASP A 37 7.04 3.40 -9.58
CA ASP A 37 7.64 4.74 -9.41
C ASP A 37 7.28 5.38 -8.06
N ILE A 38 6.10 5.04 -7.53
CA ILE A 38 5.57 5.58 -6.26
C ILE A 38 6.32 5.03 -5.03
N MET A 39 6.95 3.84 -5.13
CA MET A 39 7.69 3.23 -4.02
C MET A 39 9.14 3.77 -3.92
N SER A 40 9.67 4.39 -4.99
CA SER A 40 10.92 5.19 -5.09
C SER A 40 12.14 4.78 -4.25
N GLY A 41 12.23 3.52 -3.81
CA GLY A 41 13.25 3.03 -2.87
C GLY A 41 13.06 3.44 -1.41
N TYR A 42 12.25 4.46 -1.11
CA TYR A 42 12.04 4.99 0.25
C TYR A 42 10.93 4.29 1.03
N ALA A 43 9.98 3.66 0.35
CA ALA A 43 8.88 2.96 1.00
C ALA A 43 8.48 1.71 0.23
N LYS A 44 7.99 0.70 0.95
CA LYS A 44 7.44 -0.53 0.37
C LYS A 44 6.11 -0.85 1.01
N ILE A 45 5.15 -1.31 0.20
CA ILE A 45 3.91 -1.88 0.71
C ILE A 45 4.15 -3.37 0.95
N THR A 46 3.78 -3.83 2.14
CA THR A 46 3.82 -5.24 2.51
C THR A 46 2.47 -5.69 3.03
N TYR A 47 2.16 -6.98 2.90
CA TYR A 47 0.99 -7.59 3.52
C TYR A 47 1.45 -8.52 4.64
N SER A 48 0.88 -8.36 5.84
CA SER A 48 1.10 -9.27 6.95
C SER A 48 -0.09 -10.22 7.07
N SER A 49 0.12 -11.51 6.83
CA SER A 49 -0.91 -12.53 7.07
C SER A 49 -1.22 -12.73 8.54
N GLN A 50 -0.27 -12.46 9.44
CA GLN A 50 -0.50 -12.56 10.89
C GLN A 50 -1.54 -11.54 11.39
N PHE A 51 -1.51 -10.32 10.83
CA PHE A 51 -2.42 -9.23 11.20
C PHE A 51 -3.51 -8.99 10.16
N GLU A 52 -3.53 -9.81 9.10
CA GLU A 52 -4.38 -9.68 7.91
C GLU A 52 -4.48 -8.24 7.37
N LYS A 53 -3.36 -7.49 7.33
CA LYS A 53 -3.34 -6.07 6.95
C LYS A 53 -2.14 -5.69 6.08
N PHE A 54 -2.33 -4.67 5.26
CA PHE A 54 -1.27 -3.98 4.54
C PHE A 54 -0.56 -2.97 5.45
N ASN A 55 0.75 -2.83 5.25
CA ASN A 55 1.60 -1.88 5.97
C ASN A 55 2.54 -1.17 5.00
N VAL A 56 2.99 0.03 5.37
CA VAL A 56 4.10 0.71 4.71
C VAL A 56 5.36 0.48 5.53
N GLN A 57 6.40 -0.04 4.89
CA GLN A 57 7.75 -0.08 5.44
C GLN A 57 8.55 1.08 4.86
N ILE A 58 8.98 2.01 5.70
CA ILE A 58 9.81 3.16 5.30
C ILE A 58 11.28 2.77 5.48
N HIS A 59 12.09 3.04 4.47
CA HIS A 59 13.54 2.84 4.47
C HIS A 59 14.27 4.10 4.96
N PRO A 60 15.52 3.99 5.45
CA PRO A 60 16.33 5.14 5.80
C PRO A 60 16.43 6.14 4.65
N ILE A 61 16.30 7.43 4.96
CA ILE A 61 16.39 8.53 4.00
C ILE A 61 17.71 9.24 4.27
N GLU A 62 18.66 9.09 3.36
CA GLU A 62 20.01 9.65 3.48
C GLU A 62 20.17 10.82 2.49
N THR A 63 19.48 11.92 2.76
CA THR A 63 19.66 13.17 2.01
C THR A 63 19.46 14.40 2.89
N HIS A 64 20.16 15.48 2.55
CA HIS A 64 20.04 16.80 3.17
C HIS A 64 19.44 17.85 2.22
N HIS A 65 19.10 17.47 0.99
CA HIS A 65 18.48 18.37 0.02
C HIS A 65 16.98 18.49 0.29
N GLN A 66 16.51 19.72 0.52
CA GLN A 66 15.11 19.98 0.84
C GLN A 66 14.14 19.50 -0.25
N ALA A 67 14.49 19.66 -1.53
CA ALA A 67 13.65 19.23 -2.64
C ALA A 67 13.46 17.69 -2.66
N GLU A 68 14.54 16.94 -2.41
CA GLU A 68 14.48 15.48 -2.31
C GLU A 68 13.65 15.04 -1.10
N LEU A 69 13.80 15.70 0.05
CA LEU A 69 12.98 15.42 1.24
C LEU A 69 11.49 15.65 0.99
N GLN A 70 11.13 16.72 0.27
CA GLN A 70 9.72 17.00 -0.09
C GLN A 70 9.16 15.94 -1.05
N GLU A 71 9.95 15.48 -2.01
CA GLU A 71 9.55 14.41 -2.92
C GLU A 71 9.36 13.08 -2.17
N VAL A 72 10.29 12.74 -1.28
CA VAL A 72 10.22 11.56 -0.41
C VAL A 72 8.96 11.60 0.45
N GLU A 73 8.67 12.75 1.09
CA GLU A 73 7.46 12.94 1.89
C GLU A 73 6.21 12.69 1.05
N ARG A 74 6.14 13.28 -0.16
CA ARG A 74 5.02 13.07 -1.09
C ARG A 74 4.82 11.58 -1.42
N HIS A 75 5.90 10.86 -1.68
CA HIS A 75 5.84 9.43 -1.99
C HIS A 75 5.40 8.59 -0.78
N ILE A 76 5.91 8.87 0.41
CA ILE A 76 5.50 8.19 1.65
C ILE A 76 4.01 8.43 1.92
N GLN A 77 3.54 9.67 1.82
CA GLN A 77 2.12 9.99 2.00
C GLN A 77 1.23 9.28 0.98
N ALA A 78 1.66 9.21 -0.30
CA ALA A 78 0.94 8.45 -1.31
C ALA A 78 0.88 6.95 -0.99
N CYS A 79 1.97 6.36 -0.48
CA CYS A 79 2.00 4.97 -0.04
C CYS A 79 1.04 4.72 1.13
N ILE A 80 1.01 5.61 2.12
CA ILE A 80 0.12 5.52 3.28
C ILE A 80 -1.34 5.49 2.82
N ARG A 81 -1.75 6.45 1.97
CA ARG A 81 -3.13 6.51 1.44
C ARG A 81 -3.54 5.25 0.68
N LYS A 82 -2.63 4.68 -0.12
CA LYS A 82 -2.86 3.41 -0.81
C LYS A 82 -3.06 2.25 0.19
N VAL A 83 -2.23 2.17 1.23
CA VAL A 83 -2.36 1.14 2.27
C VAL A 83 -3.67 1.30 3.05
N GLU A 84 -4.07 2.51 3.40
CA GLU A 84 -5.34 2.79 4.06
C GLU A 84 -6.52 2.32 3.20
N TYR A 85 -6.51 2.63 1.89
CA TYR A 85 -7.53 2.15 0.97
C TYR A 85 -7.55 0.62 0.86
N LEU A 86 -6.40 -0.03 0.72
CA LEU A 86 -6.31 -1.49 0.68
C LEU A 86 -6.87 -2.11 1.97
N ASN A 87 -6.55 -1.53 3.14
CA ASN A 87 -7.09 -2.00 4.42
C ASN A 87 -8.59 -1.73 4.57
N ALA A 88 -9.12 -0.62 4.04
CA ALA A 88 -10.55 -0.36 4.00
C ALA A 88 -11.30 -1.41 3.15
N LEU A 89 -10.71 -1.83 2.02
CA LEU A 89 -11.24 -2.95 1.24
C LEU A 89 -11.26 -4.24 2.06
N LEU A 90 -10.23 -4.50 2.89
CA LEU A 90 -10.14 -5.68 3.75
C LEU A 90 -11.17 -5.71 4.88
N THR A 91 -11.52 -4.55 5.44
CA THR A 91 -12.51 -4.44 6.52
C THR A 91 -13.94 -4.30 6.00
N GLY A 92 -14.12 -4.20 4.67
CA GLY A 92 -15.42 -3.93 4.06
C GLY A 92 -15.94 -2.52 4.34
N GLN A 93 -15.08 -1.63 4.84
CA GLN A 93 -15.40 -0.22 5.03
C GLN A 93 -15.42 0.45 3.66
N THR A 94 -16.62 0.81 3.19
CA THR A 94 -16.83 1.53 1.93
C THR A 94 -16.56 3.04 2.04
N LYS A 95 -16.31 3.53 3.25
CA LYS A 95 -15.86 4.89 3.53
C LYS A 95 -14.51 4.80 4.24
N LEU A 96 -13.45 5.27 3.59
CA LEU A 96 -12.39 5.92 4.36
C LEU A 96 -13.11 7.05 5.10
N ASP A 97 -13.24 6.96 6.41
CA ASP A 97 -13.72 8.12 7.18
C ASP A 97 -12.94 9.33 6.70
N ASP A 98 -13.67 10.39 6.31
CA ASP A 98 -13.16 11.67 5.82
C ASP A 98 -12.35 12.39 6.92
N LYS A 99 -11.25 11.79 7.35
CA LYS A 99 -10.11 12.45 7.94
C LYS A 99 -9.02 12.51 6.88
N ILE A 100 -9.38 13.13 5.76
CA ILE A 100 -8.43 14.01 5.09
C ILE A 100 -8.11 15.09 6.13
N ILE A 101 -7.09 14.85 6.96
CA ILE A 101 -6.40 15.95 7.61
C ILE A 101 -5.66 16.64 6.46
N ILE A 102 -6.33 17.63 5.89
CA ILE A 102 -5.65 18.69 5.16
C ILE A 102 -4.89 19.45 6.25
N MET A 103 -3.58 19.24 6.31
CA MET A 103 -2.63 20.25 6.78
C MET A 103 -1.76 20.64 5.61
#